data_AF-A0A8J7C329-F1
#
_entry.id   AF-A0A8J7C329-F1
#
_cell.length_a   1.000
_cell.length_b   1.000
_cell.length_c   1.000
_cell.angle_alpha   90.00
_cell.angle_beta   90.00
_cell.angle_gamma   90.00
#
_symmetry.space_group_name_H-M   'P 1'
#
loop_
_entity.id
_entity.type
_entity.pdbx_description
1 polymer ?
#
loop_
_entity_poly.entity_id
_entity_poly.type
_entity_poly.pdbx_seq_one_letter_code
_entity_poly.pdbx_strand_id
1 'polypeptide(L)'
;MECVSCVRIFEEVGDAFNSTLGTEEKLEKVARAIVKYLDIKACHFRVLSRDQRSLDHVASFGLSRKFLDKGPVDAEKSVSEALRGHVVMVEDCADDPRIQFPEEHVEEGIVSLLTAPLSARGNVIGVMRLSSGKRKEFSEQELTAIKTLASFSTSAITHSMFHDILGEVATAARSSLDLKEVLESTVRVVCESLRVRGSTIRLLDRRGNLELRATFGLSQQYLETASTDPGEAVAEALNGTCVAILDAHTDPRIRHHDEMEREKISSVLFVPLMSREKVIGVLSVYTHNPYTFSDDEKELMTALGEQCALSIRNAQMYHTIKRRYQDVVDEFQVWFEHYQTYPVRKNDHI
;
A
#
# COMPACT_ATOMS: atom_id res chain seq x y z
N MET A 1 -36.07 -4.24 -14.35
CA MET A 1 -35.07 -3.47 -15.11
C MET A 1 -34.25 -4.44 -15.91
N GLU A 2 -34.31 -4.32 -17.23
CA GLU A 2 -33.83 -5.32 -18.17
C GLU A 2 -32.29 -5.32 -18.27
N CYS A 3 -31.75 -6.51 -18.57
CA CYS A 3 -30.33 -6.83 -18.80
C CYS A 3 -29.50 -5.74 -19.53
N VAL A 4 -30.15 -4.95 -20.39
CA VAL A 4 -29.55 -3.86 -21.17
C VAL A 4 -28.94 -2.75 -20.30
N SER A 5 -29.56 -2.35 -19.19
CA SER A 5 -28.99 -1.28 -18.32
C SER A 5 -27.68 -1.74 -17.67
N CYS A 6 -27.64 -3.00 -17.22
CA CYS A 6 -26.44 -3.61 -16.68
C CYS A 6 -25.35 -3.79 -17.74
N VAL A 7 -25.67 -4.10 -18.99
CA VAL A 7 -24.61 -4.19 -20.03
C VAL A 7 -23.97 -2.82 -20.26
N ARG A 8 -24.79 -1.76 -20.36
CA ARG A 8 -24.30 -0.41 -20.64
C ARG A 8 -23.48 0.20 -19.50
N ILE A 9 -23.78 -0.13 -18.24
CA ILE A 9 -22.96 0.32 -17.11
C ILE A 9 -21.55 -0.25 -17.23
N PHE A 10 -21.40 -1.52 -17.62
CA PHE A 10 -20.11 -2.18 -17.77
C PHE A 10 -19.33 -1.68 -18.99
N GLU A 11 -20.02 -1.35 -20.09
CA GLU A 11 -19.40 -0.71 -21.26
C GLU A 11 -18.82 0.67 -20.88
N GLU A 12 -19.61 1.58 -20.29
CA GLU A 12 -19.12 2.91 -19.91
C GLU A 12 -18.00 2.84 -18.85
N VAL A 13 -18.09 1.89 -17.92
CA VAL A 13 -17.06 1.66 -16.91
C VAL A 13 -15.78 1.07 -17.51
N GLY A 14 -15.90 0.14 -18.45
CA GLY A 14 -14.77 -0.40 -19.21
C GLY A 14 -14.04 0.68 -19.99
N ASP A 15 -14.78 1.55 -20.69
CA ASP A 15 -14.23 2.69 -21.42
C ASP A 15 -13.51 3.67 -20.48
N ALA A 16 -14.07 3.93 -19.29
CA ALA A 16 -13.43 4.77 -18.30
C ALA A 16 -12.08 4.20 -17.86
N PHE A 17 -11.99 2.91 -17.57
CA PHE A 17 -10.73 2.28 -17.13
C PHE A 17 -9.68 2.18 -18.23
N ASN A 18 -10.09 1.97 -19.48
CA ASN A 18 -9.21 1.93 -20.65
C ASN A 18 -8.72 3.32 -21.12
N SER A 19 -9.22 4.40 -20.52
CA SER A 19 -8.77 5.74 -20.84
C SER A 19 -7.41 6.09 -20.21
N THR A 20 -6.77 7.15 -20.72
CA THR A 20 -5.51 7.71 -20.20
C THR A 20 -5.70 8.65 -19.01
N LEU A 21 -6.90 8.72 -18.44
CA LEU A 21 -7.25 9.63 -17.34
C LEU A 21 -6.58 9.22 -16.02
N GLY A 22 -6.47 10.17 -15.09
CA GLY A 22 -6.06 9.90 -13.71
C GLY A 22 -7.11 9.09 -12.94
N THR A 23 -6.71 8.48 -11.82
CA THR A 23 -7.59 7.60 -11.01
C THR A 23 -8.86 8.29 -10.53
N GLU A 24 -8.76 9.53 -10.05
CA GLU A 24 -9.90 10.32 -9.59
C GLU A 24 -10.91 10.56 -10.74
N GLU A 25 -10.43 11.02 -11.89
CA GLU A 25 -11.27 11.25 -13.08
C GLU A 25 -11.91 9.96 -13.62
N LYS A 26 -11.18 8.84 -13.59
CA LYS A 26 -11.72 7.52 -13.94
C LYS A 26 -12.86 7.15 -13.00
N LEU A 27 -12.67 7.26 -11.70
CA LEU A 27 -13.69 6.94 -10.71
C LEU A 27 -14.88 7.89 -10.74
N GLU A 28 -14.69 9.17 -11.10
CA GLU A 28 -15.79 10.10 -11.31
C GLU A 28 -16.66 9.69 -12.50
N LYS A 29 -16.04 9.24 -13.60
CA LYS A 29 -16.77 8.67 -14.76
C LYS A 29 -17.53 7.41 -14.36
N VAL A 30 -16.92 6.52 -13.59
CA VAL A 30 -17.59 5.32 -13.05
C VAL A 30 -18.76 5.71 -12.15
N ALA A 31 -18.58 6.66 -11.23
CA ALA A 31 -19.64 7.17 -10.36
C ALA A 31 -20.82 7.72 -11.18
N ARG A 32 -20.53 8.46 -12.24
CA ARG A 32 -21.54 9.01 -13.16
C ARG A 32 -22.32 7.92 -13.90
N ALA A 33 -21.65 6.90 -14.41
CA ALA A 33 -22.30 5.76 -15.05
C ALA A 33 -23.21 5.02 -14.06
N ILE A 34 -22.72 4.77 -12.84
CA ILE A 34 -23.51 4.14 -11.77
C ILE A 34 -24.76 4.95 -11.45
N VAL A 35 -24.62 6.25 -11.23
CA VAL A 35 -25.74 7.16 -10.94
C VAL A 35 -26.80 7.12 -12.02
N LYS A 36 -26.37 7.17 -13.29
CA LYS A 36 -27.24 7.16 -14.47
C LYS A 36 -28.00 5.83 -14.63
N TYR A 37 -27.30 4.69 -14.58
CA TYR A 37 -27.90 3.39 -14.92
C TYR A 37 -28.61 2.71 -13.77
N LEU A 38 -28.27 3.06 -12.52
CA LEU A 38 -29.00 2.60 -11.34
C LEU A 38 -30.10 3.57 -10.91
N ASP A 39 -30.32 4.70 -11.58
CA ASP A 39 -31.33 5.70 -11.19
C ASP A 39 -31.25 6.04 -9.68
N ILE A 40 -30.05 6.45 -9.25
CA ILE A 40 -29.77 6.88 -7.88
C ILE A 40 -29.33 8.33 -7.89
N LYS A 41 -29.28 8.97 -6.71
CA LYS A 41 -28.88 10.38 -6.59
C LYS A 41 -27.37 10.55 -6.76
N ALA A 42 -26.58 9.70 -6.10
CA ALA A 42 -25.14 9.88 -6.06
C ALA A 42 -24.35 8.57 -5.85
N CYS A 43 -23.09 8.59 -6.27
CA CYS A 43 -22.09 7.58 -5.96
C CYS A 43 -20.85 8.26 -5.38
N HIS A 44 -20.31 7.73 -4.28
CA HIS A 44 -19.15 8.27 -3.57
C HIS A 44 -18.15 7.17 -3.21
N PHE A 45 -16.93 7.30 -3.71
CA PHE A 45 -15.78 6.48 -3.32
C PHE A 45 -15.02 7.14 -2.17
N ARG A 46 -14.81 6.37 -1.11
CA ARG A 46 -13.94 6.75 0.00
C ARG A 46 -12.91 5.67 0.29
N VAL A 47 -11.70 6.07 0.63
CA VAL A 47 -10.62 5.16 1.04
C VAL A 47 -10.32 5.41 2.51
N LEU A 48 -10.07 4.34 3.25
CA LEU A 48 -9.71 4.47 4.66
C LEU A 48 -8.32 5.13 4.81
N SER A 49 -8.20 6.04 5.76
CA SER A 49 -6.93 6.68 6.09
C SER A 49 -5.88 5.67 6.59
N ARG A 50 -4.60 6.06 6.60
CA ARG A 50 -3.50 5.20 7.08
C ARG A 50 -3.65 4.79 8.54
N ASP A 51 -4.19 5.69 9.37
CA ASP A 51 -4.44 5.43 10.80
C ASP A 51 -5.71 4.60 11.05
N GLN A 52 -6.44 4.23 9.98
CA GLN A 52 -7.66 3.44 9.99
C GLN A 52 -8.85 4.08 10.73
N ARG A 53 -8.79 5.39 11.00
CA ARG A 53 -9.82 6.09 11.79
C ARG A 53 -10.86 6.79 10.94
N SER A 54 -10.47 7.30 9.77
CA SER A 54 -11.34 8.11 8.93
C SER A 54 -11.41 7.59 7.50
N LEU A 55 -12.46 8.01 6.79
CA LEU A 55 -12.64 7.74 5.37
C LEU A 55 -12.42 9.01 4.55
N ASP A 56 -11.34 9.00 3.78
CA ASP A 56 -10.92 10.09 2.89
C ASP A 56 -11.67 10.02 1.56
N HIS A 57 -12.00 11.19 1.02
CA HIS A 57 -12.64 11.31 -0.29
C HIS A 57 -11.68 10.92 -1.40
N VAL A 58 -12.16 10.12 -2.37
CA VAL A 58 -11.41 9.85 -3.62
C VAL A 58 -12.10 10.43 -4.83
N ALA A 59 -13.38 10.10 -5.04
CA ALA A 59 -14.16 10.62 -6.16
C ALA A 59 -15.65 10.50 -5.84
N SER A 60 -16.47 11.39 -6.41
CA SER A 60 -17.93 11.28 -6.29
C SER A 60 -18.65 11.91 -7.47
N PHE A 61 -19.89 11.49 -7.69
CA PHE A 61 -20.80 12.17 -8.61
C PHE A 61 -22.18 12.27 -7.96
N GLY A 62 -22.83 13.44 -8.11
CA GLY A 62 -24.21 13.69 -7.63
C GLY A 62 -24.36 14.25 -6.21
N LEU A 63 -23.25 14.52 -5.50
CA LEU A 63 -23.24 15.16 -4.18
C LEU A 63 -22.86 16.65 -4.28
N SER A 64 -23.46 17.49 -3.44
CA SER A 64 -23.04 18.89 -3.32
C SER A 64 -21.68 19.04 -2.63
N ARG A 65 -20.99 20.15 -2.92
CA ARG A 65 -19.72 20.49 -2.26
C ARG A 65 -19.91 20.64 -0.74
N LYS A 66 -21.01 21.26 -0.31
CA LYS A 66 -21.38 21.40 1.11
C LYS A 66 -21.39 20.05 1.82
N PHE A 67 -22.01 19.04 1.21
CA PHE A 67 -22.09 17.71 1.79
C PHE A 67 -20.75 16.97 1.82
N LEU A 68 -19.90 17.17 0.81
CA LEU A 68 -18.55 16.59 0.79
C LEU A 68 -17.65 17.19 1.88
N ASP A 69 -17.83 18.47 2.20
CA ASP A 69 -17.05 19.22 3.18
C ASP A 69 -17.62 19.15 4.61
N LYS A 70 -18.59 18.25 4.89
CA LYS A 70 -19.23 18.11 6.22
C LYS A 70 -18.32 17.58 7.34
N GLY A 71 -17.10 17.19 7.01
CA GLY A 71 -16.10 16.69 7.95
C GLY A 71 -15.75 15.21 7.79
N PRO A 72 -14.78 14.72 8.59
CA PRO A 72 -14.31 13.35 8.52
C PRO A 72 -15.40 12.36 8.96
N VAL A 73 -15.51 11.24 8.24
CA VAL A 73 -16.42 10.14 8.61
C VAL A 73 -15.61 9.11 9.37
N ASP A 74 -16.11 8.71 10.53
CA ASP A 74 -15.46 7.75 11.42
C ASP A 74 -15.79 6.34 10.91
N ALA A 75 -14.73 5.56 10.71
CA ALA A 75 -14.80 4.26 10.09
C ALA A 75 -15.60 3.25 10.94
N GLU A 76 -15.41 3.29 12.26
CA GLU A 76 -16.03 2.36 13.21
C GLU A 76 -17.52 2.68 13.43
N LYS A 77 -17.89 3.96 13.34
CA LYS A 77 -19.28 4.39 13.55
C LYS A 77 -20.14 4.22 12.31
N SER A 78 -19.63 4.59 11.13
CA SER A 78 -20.49 4.73 9.94
C SER A 78 -20.42 3.58 8.93
N VAL A 79 -19.35 2.77 8.97
CA VAL A 79 -19.16 1.69 7.98
C VAL A 79 -18.59 0.40 8.56
N SER A 80 -18.61 0.19 9.87
CA SER A 80 -17.95 -0.97 10.50
C SER A 80 -18.35 -2.32 9.90
N GLU A 81 -19.63 -2.51 9.57
CA GLU A 81 -20.11 -3.71 8.88
C GLU A 81 -19.52 -3.86 7.47
N ALA A 82 -19.40 -2.76 6.72
CA ALA A 82 -18.79 -2.76 5.40
C ALA A 82 -17.28 -2.99 5.46
N LEU A 83 -16.59 -2.48 6.49
CA LEU A 83 -15.17 -2.78 6.73
C LEU A 83 -14.93 -4.25 7.06
N ARG A 84 -15.95 -4.97 7.53
CA ARG A 84 -15.94 -6.43 7.67
C ARG A 84 -16.26 -7.18 6.36
N GLY A 85 -16.37 -6.48 5.23
CA GLY A 85 -16.60 -7.07 3.92
C GLY A 85 -18.08 -7.27 3.54
N HIS A 86 -19.02 -6.73 4.31
CA HIS A 86 -20.45 -6.89 4.02
C HIS A 86 -21.00 -5.73 3.19
N VAL A 87 -21.94 -6.02 2.28
CA VAL A 87 -22.74 -4.96 1.67
C VAL A 87 -23.82 -4.55 2.68
N VAL A 88 -23.90 -3.26 2.98
CA VAL A 88 -24.80 -2.72 4.01
C VAL A 88 -25.86 -1.86 3.35
N MET A 89 -27.12 -2.10 3.68
CA MET A 89 -28.25 -1.26 3.29
C MET A 89 -28.75 -0.46 4.48
N VAL A 90 -28.93 0.84 4.25
CA VAL A 90 -29.67 1.76 5.12
C VAL A 90 -30.89 2.23 4.36
N GLU A 91 -32.07 1.91 4.87
CA GLU A 91 -33.34 2.22 4.20
C GLU A 91 -33.80 3.67 4.45
N ASP A 92 -33.40 4.24 5.60
CA ASP A 92 -33.72 5.60 6.00
C ASP A 92 -32.52 6.26 6.68
N CYS A 93 -31.90 7.22 5.99
CA CYS A 93 -30.72 7.89 6.50
C CYS A 93 -31.01 8.95 7.57
N ALA A 94 -32.27 9.34 7.76
CA ALA A 94 -32.64 10.37 8.74
C ALA A 94 -32.61 9.84 10.18
N ASP A 95 -32.87 8.55 10.37
CA ASP A 95 -33.07 7.92 11.70
C ASP A 95 -32.17 6.69 11.94
N ASP A 96 -31.42 6.22 10.94
CA ASP A 96 -30.57 5.04 11.12
C ASP A 96 -29.32 5.37 11.98
N PRO A 97 -29.09 4.64 13.09
CA PRO A 97 -27.99 4.93 14.03
C PRO A 97 -26.59 4.77 13.42
N ARG A 98 -26.46 4.14 12.25
CA ARG A 98 -25.19 3.98 11.52
C ARG A 98 -24.85 5.21 10.67
N ILE A 99 -25.78 6.16 10.53
CA ILE A 99 -25.56 7.39 9.76
C ILE A 99 -24.97 8.48 10.66
N GLN A 100 -23.74 8.87 10.33
CA GLN A 100 -23.17 10.12 10.83
C GLN A 100 -23.70 11.29 10.01
N PHE A 101 -23.97 12.42 10.66
CA PHE A 101 -24.46 13.64 9.99
C PHE A 101 -25.84 13.44 9.34
N PRO A 102 -26.88 12.98 10.07
CA PRO A 102 -28.19 12.71 9.49
C PRO A 102 -28.86 13.97 8.94
N GLU A 103 -28.71 15.12 9.60
CA GLU A 103 -29.23 16.41 9.12
C GLU A 103 -28.67 16.76 7.74
N GLU A 104 -27.37 16.58 7.53
CA GLU A 104 -26.71 16.84 6.26
C GLU A 104 -27.14 15.84 5.18
N HIS A 105 -27.46 14.59 5.52
CA HIS A 105 -28.05 13.64 4.56
C HIS A 105 -29.45 14.06 4.15
N VAL A 106 -30.27 14.53 5.09
CA VAL A 106 -31.62 15.04 4.82
C VAL A 106 -31.56 16.30 3.96
N GLU A 107 -30.71 17.27 4.30
CA GLU A 107 -30.52 18.50 3.51
C GLU A 107 -30.03 18.22 2.09
N GLU A 108 -29.13 17.24 1.94
CA GLU A 108 -28.65 16.80 0.63
C GLU A 108 -29.74 16.05 -0.15
N GLY A 109 -30.79 15.57 0.51
CA GLY A 109 -31.87 14.79 -0.10
C GLY A 109 -31.49 13.33 -0.31
N ILE A 110 -30.74 12.75 0.62
CA ILE A 110 -30.39 11.33 0.65
C ILE A 110 -31.33 10.62 1.62
N VAL A 111 -32.15 9.71 1.08
CA VAL A 111 -33.13 8.92 1.85
C VAL A 111 -32.60 7.54 2.15
N SER A 112 -32.08 6.81 1.17
CA SER A 112 -31.50 5.47 1.39
C SER A 112 -30.07 5.39 0.86
N LEU A 113 -29.28 4.47 1.43
CA LEU A 113 -27.86 4.35 1.19
C LEU A 113 -27.44 2.88 1.14
N LEU A 114 -26.81 2.46 0.05
CA LEU A 114 -26.08 1.20 -0.03
C LEU A 114 -24.58 1.47 0.13
N THR A 115 -23.92 0.73 1.00
CA THR A 115 -22.46 0.77 1.15
C THR A 115 -21.87 -0.57 0.73
N ALA A 116 -21.07 -0.57 -0.33
CA ALA A 116 -20.31 -1.72 -0.79
C ALA A 116 -18.83 -1.58 -0.39
N PRO A 117 -18.19 -2.65 0.10
CA PRO A 117 -16.77 -2.62 0.42
C PRO A 117 -15.91 -2.56 -0.85
N LEU A 118 -14.82 -1.81 -0.78
CA LEU A 118 -13.74 -1.86 -1.75
C LEU A 118 -12.65 -2.75 -1.16
N SER A 119 -12.54 -3.99 -1.64
CA SER A 119 -11.71 -5.02 -1.02
C SER A 119 -10.52 -5.38 -1.89
N ALA A 120 -9.31 -5.13 -1.40
CA ALA A 120 -8.06 -5.58 -2.01
C ALA A 120 -7.29 -6.45 -1.01
N ARG A 121 -6.71 -7.55 -1.48
CA ARG A 121 -5.85 -8.40 -0.64
C ARG A 121 -6.50 -9.00 0.60
N GLY A 122 -7.78 -9.34 0.50
CA GLY A 122 -8.58 -9.81 1.64
C GLY A 122 -8.85 -8.73 2.69
N ASN A 123 -8.48 -7.48 2.42
CA ASN A 123 -8.68 -6.33 3.31
C ASN A 123 -9.59 -5.29 2.65
N VAL A 124 -10.42 -4.62 3.44
CA VAL A 124 -11.23 -3.52 2.93
C VAL A 124 -10.37 -2.26 2.88
N ILE A 125 -10.07 -1.78 1.67
CA ILE A 125 -9.29 -0.56 1.44
C ILE A 125 -10.15 0.71 1.54
N GLY A 126 -11.46 0.57 1.35
CA GLY A 126 -12.40 1.68 1.37
C GLY A 126 -13.84 1.23 1.17
N VAL A 127 -14.71 2.18 0.82
CA VAL A 127 -16.12 1.92 0.56
C VAL A 127 -16.61 2.69 -0.66
N MET A 128 -17.53 2.08 -1.39
CA MET A 128 -18.35 2.72 -2.42
C MET A 128 -19.76 2.90 -1.88
N ARG A 129 -20.23 4.14 -1.82
CA ARG A 129 -21.53 4.53 -1.28
C ARG A 129 -22.47 4.97 -2.38
N LEU A 130 -23.63 4.32 -2.49
CA LEU A 130 -24.68 4.60 -3.46
C LEU A 130 -25.87 5.24 -2.74
N SER A 131 -26.06 6.53 -2.95
CA SER A 131 -27.08 7.34 -2.26
C SER A 131 -28.29 7.53 -3.17
N SER A 132 -29.50 7.33 -2.63
CA SER A 132 -30.76 7.48 -3.34
C SER A 132 -31.64 8.55 -2.68
N GLY A 133 -32.32 9.37 -3.47
CA GLY A 133 -33.29 10.36 -2.97
C GLY A 133 -34.68 9.80 -2.65
N LYS A 134 -34.84 8.48 -2.80
CA LYS A 134 -36.04 7.71 -2.44
C LYS A 134 -35.59 6.41 -1.78
N ARG A 135 -36.47 5.80 -0.98
CA ARG A 135 -36.24 4.45 -0.48
C ARG A 135 -36.08 3.50 -1.67
N LYS A 136 -34.89 2.93 -1.81
CA LYS A 136 -34.53 2.05 -2.92
C LYS A 136 -34.05 0.71 -2.39
N GLU A 137 -34.72 -0.34 -2.85
CA GLU A 137 -34.25 -1.71 -2.73
C GLU A 137 -33.48 -2.11 -3.99
N PHE A 138 -32.49 -2.97 -3.84
CA PHE A 138 -31.67 -3.47 -4.94
C PHE A 138 -31.91 -4.96 -5.10
N SER A 139 -32.15 -5.38 -6.33
CA SER A 139 -32.26 -6.80 -6.68
C SER A 139 -30.91 -7.53 -6.52
N GLU A 140 -30.94 -8.86 -6.42
CA GLU A 140 -29.72 -9.68 -6.38
C GLU A 140 -28.80 -9.46 -7.59
N GLN A 141 -29.38 -9.21 -8.77
CA GLN A 141 -28.63 -8.88 -9.98
C GLN A 141 -27.93 -7.52 -9.86
N GLU A 142 -28.60 -6.50 -9.32
CA GLU A 142 -27.98 -5.19 -9.05
C GLU A 142 -26.90 -5.31 -7.99
N LEU A 143 -27.12 -6.06 -6.91
CA LEU A 143 -26.11 -6.29 -5.88
C LEU A 143 -24.87 -6.99 -6.45
N THR A 144 -25.08 -7.95 -7.35
CA THR A 144 -23.98 -8.62 -8.07
C THR A 144 -23.22 -7.62 -8.95
N ALA A 145 -23.93 -6.80 -9.72
CA ALA A 145 -23.30 -5.77 -10.55
C ALA A 145 -22.51 -4.76 -9.71
N ILE A 146 -23.08 -4.29 -8.59
CA ILE A 146 -22.45 -3.36 -7.65
C ILE A 146 -21.17 -3.94 -7.07
N LYS A 147 -21.16 -5.23 -6.67
CA LYS A 147 -19.96 -5.91 -6.18
C LYS A 147 -18.87 -5.96 -7.26
N THR A 148 -19.24 -6.25 -8.50
CA THR A 148 -18.28 -6.24 -9.62
C THR A 148 -17.72 -4.85 -9.89
N LEU A 149 -18.56 -3.82 -9.88
CA LEU A 149 -18.14 -2.42 -10.07
C LEU A 149 -17.25 -1.92 -8.93
N ALA A 150 -17.54 -2.33 -7.69
CA ALA A 150 -16.68 -2.11 -6.54
C ALA A 150 -15.31 -2.76 -6.73
N SER A 151 -15.27 -4.00 -7.25
CA SER A 151 -14.02 -4.70 -7.57
C SER A 151 -13.18 -3.96 -8.61
N PHE A 152 -13.77 -3.54 -9.74
CA PHE A 152 -13.02 -2.78 -10.75
C PHE A 152 -12.51 -1.43 -10.23
N SER A 153 -13.33 -0.74 -9.43
CA SER A 153 -12.94 0.50 -8.77
C SER A 153 -11.78 0.29 -7.79
N THR A 154 -11.81 -0.83 -7.06
CA THR A 154 -10.73 -1.24 -6.14
C THR A 154 -9.43 -1.45 -6.90
N SER A 155 -9.45 -2.11 -8.07
CA SER A 155 -8.25 -2.31 -8.88
C SER A 155 -7.61 -0.99 -9.31
N ALA A 156 -8.41 -0.01 -9.75
CA ALA A 156 -7.89 1.30 -10.14
C ALA A 156 -7.31 2.08 -8.96
N ILE A 157 -7.98 2.05 -7.80
CA ILE A 157 -7.48 2.66 -6.57
C ILE A 157 -6.15 2.03 -6.15
N THR A 158 -6.10 0.69 -6.16
CA THR A 158 -4.90 -0.07 -5.76
C THR A 158 -3.73 0.22 -6.69
N HIS A 159 -3.97 0.33 -7.99
CA HIS A 159 -2.93 0.70 -8.96
C HIS A 159 -2.39 2.12 -8.70
N SER A 160 -3.27 3.08 -8.39
CA SER A 160 -2.85 4.44 -7.99
C SER A 160 -1.99 4.42 -6.73
N MET A 161 -2.41 3.66 -5.70
CA MET A 161 -1.67 3.52 -4.45
C MET A 161 -0.25 3.01 -4.69
N PHE A 162 -0.05 2.07 -5.63
CA PHE A 162 1.29 1.61 -5.99
C PHE A 162 2.17 2.71 -6.56
N HIS A 163 1.61 3.53 -7.43
CA HIS A 163 2.33 4.67 -8.00
C HIS A 163 2.73 5.68 -6.92
N ASP A 164 1.86 5.91 -5.93
CA ASP A 164 2.14 6.78 -4.79
C ASP A 164 3.24 6.20 -3.88
N ILE A 165 3.22 4.89 -3.61
CA ILE A 165 4.27 4.19 -2.87
C ILE A 165 5.63 4.39 -3.54
N LEU A 166 5.72 4.25 -4.87
CA LEU A 166 6.95 4.50 -5.62
C LEU A 166 7.48 5.93 -5.40
N GLY A 167 6.60 6.92 -5.48
CA GLY A 167 6.92 8.32 -5.25
C GLY A 167 7.40 8.61 -3.83
N GLU A 168 6.75 8.01 -2.83
CA GLU A 168 7.10 8.15 -1.41
C GLU A 168 8.43 7.48 -1.08
N VAL A 169 8.67 6.27 -1.56
CA VAL A 169 9.96 5.58 -1.38
C VAL A 169 11.09 6.39 -2.02
N ALA A 170 10.88 6.89 -3.24
CA ALA A 170 11.85 7.74 -3.92
C ALA A 170 12.10 9.06 -3.16
N THR A 171 11.08 9.60 -2.50
CA THR A 171 11.21 10.82 -1.68
C THR A 171 11.96 10.54 -0.39
N ALA A 172 11.61 9.49 0.36
CA ALA A 172 12.33 9.07 1.56
C ALA A 172 13.82 8.85 1.29
N ALA A 173 14.15 8.24 0.14
CA ALA A 173 15.50 8.03 -0.32
C ALA A 173 16.29 9.31 -0.63
N ARG A 174 15.60 10.39 -1.05
CA ARG A 174 16.23 11.71 -1.26
C ARG A 174 16.36 12.50 0.03
N SER A 175 15.41 12.33 0.95
CA SER A 175 15.30 13.13 2.17
C SER A 175 16.23 12.68 3.30
N SER A 176 16.64 11.40 3.33
CA SER A 176 17.62 10.90 4.29
C SER A 176 18.88 10.41 3.61
N LEU A 177 20.01 10.78 4.20
CA LEU A 177 21.34 10.29 3.85
C LEU A 177 21.75 9.06 4.68
N ASP A 178 20.91 8.65 5.64
CA ASP A 178 21.10 7.47 6.47
C ASP A 178 20.37 6.27 5.84
N LEU A 179 21.15 5.26 5.47
CA LEU A 179 20.64 4.01 4.90
C LEU A 179 19.59 3.36 5.81
N LYS A 180 19.77 3.41 7.13
CA LYS A 180 18.85 2.80 8.08
C LYS A 180 17.49 3.49 8.03
N GLU A 181 17.46 4.81 8.05
CA GLU A 181 16.22 5.59 7.99
C GLU A 181 15.49 5.37 6.66
N VAL A 182 16.21 5.33 5.54
CA VAL A 182 15.62 5.02 4.23
C VAL A 182 14.95 3.65 4.25
N LEU A 183 15.66 2.62 4.69
CA LEU A 183 15.14 1.25 4.76
C LEU A 183 13.92 1.13 5.68
N GLU A 184 13.97 1.72 6.87
CA GLU A 184 12.87 1.74 7.84
C GLU A 184 11.65 2.49 7.30
N SER A 185 11.87 3.61 6.60
CA SER A 185 10.79 4.34 5.93
C SER A 185 10.18 3.53 4.80
N THR A 186 10.99 2.80 4.01
CA THR A 186 10.49 1.97 2.91
C THR A 186 9.58 0.87 3.42
N VAL A 187 10.02 0.07 4.41
CA VAL A 187 9.17 -1.02 4.95
C VAL A 187 7.87 -0.47 5.55
N ARG A 188 7.92 0.69 6.22
CA ARG A 188 6.73 1.36 6.77
C ARG A 188 5.77 1.77 5.67
N VAL A 189 6.22 2.52 4.66
CA VAL A 189 5.39 2.99 3.54
C VAL A 189 4.74 1.80 2.82
N VAL A 190 5.51 0.76 2.53
CA VAL A 190 4.98 -0.46 1.89
C VAL A 190 3.92 -1.12 2.77
N CYS A 191 4.18 -1.26 4.07
CA CYS A 191 3.26 -1.93 4.98
C CYS A 191 1.94 -1.17 5.16
N GLU A 192 2.03 0.14 5.39
CA GLU A 192 0.87 1.02 5.63
C GLU A 192 0.03 1.18 4.36
N SER A 193 0.66 1.44 3.22
CA SER A 193 -0.06 1.69 1.97
C SER A 193 -0.70 0.43 1.39
N LEU A 194 -0.02 -0.73 1.49
CA LEU A 194 -0.60 -2.01 1.05
C LEU A 194 -1.52 -2.65 2.09
N ARG A 195 -1.54 -2.13 3.33
CA ARG A 195 -2.28 -2.64 4.48
C ARG A 195 -2.08 -4.12 4.73
N VAL A 196 -0.81 -4.48 4.79
CA VAL A 196 -0.36 -5.86 4.99
C VAL A 196 0.04 -6.06 6.45
N ARG A 197 0.21 -7.32 6.87
CA ARG A 197 0.62 -7.69 8.25
C ARG A 197 1.97 -7.09 8.62
N GLY A 198 2.89 -7.11 7.68
CA GLY A 198 4.22 -6.56 7.88
C GLY A 198 5.04 -6.58 6.60
N SER A 199 6.22 -6.00 6.70
CA SER A 199 7.22 -6.05 5.64
C SER A 199 8.62 -6.08 6.22
N THR A 200 9.56 -6.70 5.49
CA THR A 200 10.97 -6.74 5.88
C THR A 200 11.87 -6.50 4.68
N ILE A 201 13.02 -5.88 4.90
CA ILE A 201 14.11 -5.83 3.94
C ILE A 201 15.29 -6.61 4.51
N ARG A 202 15.71 -7.64 3.78
CA ARG A 202 16.96 -8.36 4.02
C ARG A 202 17.96 -8.05 2.89
N LEU A 203 19.19 -7.69 3.23
CA LEU A 203 20.25 -7.38 2.26
C LEU A 203 21.33 -8.44 2.30
N LEU A 204 21.93 -8.71 1.14
CA LEU A 204 23.09 -9.59 1.03
C LEU A 204 24.34 -8.89 1.56
N ASP A 205 25.05 -9.56 2.45
CA ASP A 205 26.40 -9.18 2.86
C ASP A 205 27.44 -9.57 1.77
N ARG A 206 28.72 -9.28 2.02
CA ARG A 206 29.81 -9.63 1.08
C ARG A 206 30.07 -11.14 0.97
N ARG A 207 29.59 -11.93 1.93
CA ARG A 207 29.73 -13.39 2.00
C ARG A 207 28.55 -14.12 1.36
N GLY A 208 27.48 -13.39 1.00
CA GLY A 208 26.25 -13.94 0.44
C GLY A 208 25.18 -14.28 1.48
N ASN A 209 25.37 -13.88 2.75
CA ASN A 209 24.37 -14.08 3.79
C ASN A 209 23.32 -12.96 3.74
N LEU A 210 22.06 -13.32 4.00
CA LEU A 210 20.97 -12.35 4.13
C LEU A 210 20.90 -11.82 5.55
N GLU A 211 21.04 -10.51 5.70
CA GLU A 211 20.90 -9.81 6.98
C GLU A 211 19.61 -8.99 7.00
N LEU A 212 18.82 -9.12 8.07
CA LEU A 212 17.67 -8.24 8.30
C LEU A 212 18.16 -6.81 8.56
N ARG A 213 17.75 -5.87 7.70
CA ARG A 213 18.15 -4.46 7.80
C ARG A 213 17.01 -3.51 8.14
N ALA A 214 15.77 -3.89 7.84
CA ALA A 214 14.58 -3.16 8.29
C ALA A 214 13.36 -4.08 8.37
N THR A 215 12.42 -3.72 9.22
CA THR A 215 11.18 -4.44 9.48
C THR A 215 10.09 -3.48 9.95
N PHE A 216 8.84 -3.78 9.64
CA PHE A 216 7.68 -3.09 10.18
C PHE A 216 6.48 -4.06 10.29
N GLY A 217 5.68 -3.91 11.35
CA GLY A 217 4.43 -4.68 11.57
C GLY A 217 4.57 -6.08 12.18
N LEU A 218 5.78 -6.63 12.28
CA LEU A 218 6.03 -7.99 12.79
C LEU A 218 6.60 -8.01 14.21
N SER A 219 6.30 -9.06 14.98
CA SER A 219 6.86 -9.25 16.33
C SER A 219 8.36 -9.55 16.34
N GLN A 220 9.07 -9.17 17.41
CA GLN A 220 10.49 -9.52 17.57
C GLN A 220 10.72 -11.04 17.62
N GLN A 221 9.81 -11.78 18.27
CA GLN A 221 9.87 -13.24 18.35
C GLN A 221 9.88 -13.89 16.96
N TYR A 222 9.04 -13.41 16.05
CA TYR A 222 9.04 -13.88 14.66
C TYR A 222 10.37 -13.57 13.96
N LEU A 223 10.90 -12.36 14.12
CA LEU A 223 12.12 -11.91 13.42
C LEU A 223 13.39 -12.66 13.86
N GLU A 224 13.49 -13.01 15.14
CA GLU A 224 14.60 -13.81 15.68
C GLU A 224 14.59 -15.23 15.11
N THR A 225 13.41 -15.82 14.95
CA THR A 225 13.25 -17.20 14.47
C THR A 225 13.38 -17.29 12.94
N ALA A 226 12.83 -16.32 12.21
CA ALA A 226 12.88 -16.26 10.75
C ALA A 226 14.25 -15.84 10.16
N SER A 227 15.28 -15.65 10.99
CA SER A 227 16.63 -15.24 10.53
C SER A 227 17.61 -16.39 10.33
N THR A 228 17.24 -17.64 10.66
CA THR A 228 18.18 -18.77 10.66
C THR A 228 18.26 -19.54 9.35
N ASP A 229 17.21 -19.52 8.52
CA ASP A 229 17.18 -20.20 7.22
C ASP A 229 16.22 -19.46 6.26
N PRO A 230 16.70 -18.91 5.14
CA PRO A 230 15.85 -18.17 4.20
C PRO A 230 14.76 -19.02 3.52
N GLY A 231 14.92 -20.35 3.46
CA GLY A 231 14.01 -21.23 2.72
C GLY A 231 14.12 -21.10 1.19
N GLU A 232 13.40 -21.97 0.46
CA GLU A 232 13.48 -22.07 -1.01
C GLU A 232 12.86 -20.85 -1.71
N ALA A 233 11.78 -20.30 -1.17
CA ALA A 233 11.09 -19.14 -1.75
C ALA A 233 11.99 -17.89 -1.80
N VAL A 234 12.83 -17.68 -0.78
CA VAL A 234 13.79 -16.58 -0.76
C VAL A 234 14.94 -16.84 -1.73
N ALA A 235 15.39 -18.09 -1.88
CA ALA A 235 16.41 -18.45 -2.86
C ALA A 235 15.94 -18.20 -4.30
N GLU A 236 14.69 -18.54 -4.62
CA GLU A 236 14.06 -18.18 -5.90
C GLU A 236 14.02 -16.66 -6.10
N ALA A 237 13.65 -15.90 -5.07
CA ALA A 237 13.67 -14.43 -5.14
C ALA A 237 15.08 -13.87 -5.36
N LEU A 238 16.10 -14.47 -4.76
CA LEU A 238 17.50 -14.09 -5.00
C LEU A 238 17.99 -14.36 -6.43
N ASN A 239 17.26 -15.18 -7.21
CA ASN A 239 17.50 -15.37 -8.64
C ASN A 239 16.79 -14.32 -9.52
N GLY A 240 16.14 -13.31 -8.92
CA GLY A 240 15.50 -12.20 -9.61
C GLY A 240 14.02 -12.42 -9.94
N THR A 241 13.39 -13.46 -9.38
CA THR A 241 11.97 -13.73 -9.61
C THR A 241 11.11 -13.19 -8.46
N CYS A 242 9.99 -12.54 -8.77
CA CYS A 242 9.00 -12.17 -7.75
C CYS A 242 8.16 -13.40 -7.38
N VAL A 243 8.26 -13.87 -6.14
CA VAL A 243 7.69 -15.15 -5.70
C VAL A 243 6.51 -14.91 -4.76
N ALA A 244 5.33 -15.40 -5.14
CA ALA A 244 4.13 -15.36 -4.30
C ALA A 244 3.85 -16.73 -3.67
N ILE A 245 3.67 -16.74 -2.36
CA ILE A 245 3.23 -17.88 -1.55
C ILE A 245 1.80 -17.60 -1.12
N LEU A 246 0.86 -18.45 -1.57
CA LEU A 246 -0.56 -18.28 -1.27
C LEU A 246 -0.91 -18.67 0.17
N ASP A 247 -0.37 -19.80 0.64
CA ASP A 247 -0.61 -20.33 1.98
C ASP A 247 0.72 -20.57 2.68
N ALA A 248 1.10 -19.65 3.55
CA ALA A 248 2.35 -19.72 4.31
C ALA A 248 2.35 -20.84 5.36
N HIS A 249 1.19 -21.40 5.72
CA HIS A 249 1.08 -22.44 6.74
C HIS A 249 1.32 -23.85 6.16
N THR A 250 1.24 -24.01 4.83
CA THR A 250 1.34 -25.33 4.19
C THR A 250 2.32 -25.39 3.02
N ASP A 251 2.75 -24.25 2.46
CA ASP A 251 3.63 -24.23 1.29
C ASP A 251 5.03 -24.80 1.63
N PRO A 252 5.49 -25.87 0.95
CA PRO A 252 6.73 -26.56 1.30
C PRO A 252 7.99 -25.69 1.18
N ARG A 253 7.91 -24.56 0.48
CA ARG A 253 9.02 -23.59 0.36
C ARG A 253 9.19 -22.75 1.63
N ILE A 254 8.21 -22.77 2.54
CA ILE A 254 8.25 -22.17 3.87
C ILE A 254 8.64 -23.23 4.89
N ARG A 255 9.60 -22.93 5.78
CA ARG A 255 10.07 -23.88 6.81
C ARG A 255 9.40 -23.69 8.18
N HIS A 256 9.01 -22.46 8.49
CA HIS A 256 8.59 -22.01 9.81
C HIS A 256 7.06 -21.81 9.89
N HIS A 257 6.30 -22.87 9.59
CA HIS A 257 4.83 -22.79 9.52
C HIS A 257 4.19 -22.38 10.86
N ASP A 258 4.65 -22.95 11.97
CA ASP A 258 4.14 -22.65 13.31
C ASP A 258 4.36 -21.19 13.71
N GLU A 259 5.46 -20.59 13.25
CA GLU A 259 5.75 -19.16 13.43
C GLU A 259 4.85 -18.28 12.56
N MET A 260 4.59 -18.68 11.30
CA MET A 260 3.65 -17.97 10.42
C MET A 260 2.25 -17.95 11.02
N GLU A 261 1.79 -19.09 11.55
CA GLU A 261 0.48 -19.20 12.20
C GLU A 261 0.40 -18.33 13.46
N ARG A 262 1.42 -18.39 14.34
CA ARG A 262 1.50 -17.55 15.54
C ARG A 262 1.51 -16.05 15.22
N GLU A 263 2.20 -15.67 14.16
CA GLU A 263 2.28 -14.27 13.70
C GLU A 263 1.06 -13.84 12.85
N LYS A 264 0.15 -14.77 12.56
CA LYS A 264 -1.05 -14.60 11.72
C LYS A 264 -0.70 -14.12 10.30
N ILE A 265 0.30 -14.75 9.71
CA ILE A 265 0.74 -14.52 8.33
C ILE A 265 0.10 -15.57 7.43
N SER A 266 -0.83 -15.16 6.57
CA SER A 266 -1.51 -16.11 5.67
C SER A 266 -0.79 -16.30 4.34
N SER A 267 -0.31 -15.22 3.71
CA SER A 267 0.38 -15.27 2.42
C SER A 267 1.59 -14.35 2.41
N VAL A 268 2.57 -14.63 1.54
CA VAL A 268 3.85 -13.89 1.48
C VAL A 268 4.22 -13.59 0.04
N LEU A 269 4.67 -12.37 -0.21
CA LEU A 269 5.31 -11.98 -1.47
C LEU A 269 6.79 -11.67 -1.22
N PHE A 270 7.66 -12.32 -1.97
CA PHE A 270 9.10 -12.07 -1.98
C PHE A 270 9.47 -11.31 -3.25
N VAL A 271 9.95 -10.09 -3.05
CA VAL A 271 10.28 -9.15 -4.11
C VAL A 271 11.80 -9.00 -4.18
N PRO A 272 12.44 -9.30 -5.32
CA PRO A 272 13.88 -9.10 -5.46
C PRO A 272 14.22 -7.60 -5.46
N LEU A 273 15.24 -7.23 -4.68
CA LEU A 273 15.82 -5.89 -4.73
C LEU A 273 16.93 -5.87 -5.78
N MET A 274 16.59 -5.46 -7.01
CA MET A 274 17.50 -5.52 -8.16
C MET A 274 18.12 -4.16 -8.47
N SER A 275 19.45 -4.13 -8.63
CA SER A 275 20.18 -2.95 -9.10
C SER A 275 21.22 -3.36 -10.13
N ARG A 276 21.14 -2.80 -11.35
CA ARG A 276 22.06 -3.11 -12.48
C ARG A 276 22.18 -4.63 -12.69
N GLU A 277 21.03 -5.30 -12.81
CA GLU A 277 20.92 -6.76 -13.05
C GLU A 277 21.47 -7.65 -11.92
N LYS A 278 21.80 -7.07 -10.76
CA LYS A 278 22.23 -7.82 -9.58
C LYS A 278 21.22 -7.68 -8.45
N VAL A 279 20.80 -8.81 -7.89
CA VAL A 279 20.01 -8.84 -6.66
C VAL A 279 20.92 -8.47 -5.47
N ILE A 280 20.51 -7.45 -4.71
CA ILE A 280 21.22 -6.98 -3.52
C ILE A 280 20.51 -7.39 -2.22
N GLY A 281 19.31 -7.99 -2.32
CA GLY A 281 18.49 -8.37 -1.19
C GLY A 281 17.06 -8.73 -1.61
N VAL A 282 16.20 -8.88 -0.62
CA VAL A 282 14.78 -9.24 -0.78
C VAL A 282 13.92 -8.35 0.11
N LEU A 283 12.85 -7.80 -0.46
CA LEU A 283 11.73 -7.21 0.25
C LEU A 283 10.65 -8.28 0.41
N SER A 284 10.29 -8.61 1.64
CA SER A 284 9.19 -9.54 1.91
C SER A 284 7.97 -8.76 2.39
N VAL A 285 6.80 -9.10 1.87
CA VAL A 285 5.50 -8.50 2.21
C VAL A 285 4.59 -9.62 2.72
N TYR A 286 4.04 -9.46 3.92
CA TYR A 286 3.30 -10.52 4.63
C TYR A 286 1.86 -10.10 4.81
N THR A 287 0.88 -10.92 4.43
CA THR A 287 -0.55 -10.56 4.51
C THR A 287 -1.23 -11.16 5.74
N HIS A 288 -2.31 -10.51 6.18
CA HIS A 288 -3.16 -11.00 7.27
C HIS A 288 -4.13 -12.11 6.85
N ASN A 289 -4.55 -12.08 5.57
CA ASN A 289 -5.58 -12.92 5.00
C ASN A 289 -5.02 -13.58 3.74
N PRO A 290 -5.48 -14.80 3.39
CA PRO A 290 -5.04 -15.48 2.18
C PRO A 290 -5.19 -14.57 0.97
N TYR A 291 -4.10 -14.39 0.22
CA TYR A 291 -4.10 -13.54 -0.96
C TYR A 291 -3.25 -14.09 -2.08
N THR A 292 -3.86 -14.15 -3.27
CA THR A 292 -3.21 -14.48 -4.53
C THR A 292 -2.81 -13.18 -5.23
N PHE A 293 -1.52 -12.90 -5.28
CA PHE A 293 -0.97 -11.79 -6.05
C PHE A 293 -1.10 -12.07 -7.54
N SER A 294 -1.72 -11.15 -8.29
CA SER A 294 -1.79 -11.24 -9.75
C SER A 294 -0.42 -11.00 -10.39
N ASP A 295 -0.26 -11.36 -11.66
CA ASP A 295 1.00 -11.10 -12.37
C ASP A 295 1.26 -9.59 -12.54
N ASP A 296 0.22 -8.80 -12.80
CA ASP A 296 0.31 -7.33 -12.81
C ASP A 296 0.80 -6.78 -11.46
N GLU A 297 0.30 -7.31 -10.34
CA GLU A 297 0.78 -6.91 -9.02
C GLU A 297 2.22 -7.32 -8.76
N LYS A 298 2.63 -8.51 -9.23
CA LYS A 298 4.03 -8.93 -9.12
C LYS A 298 4.95 -8.03 -9.95
N GLU A 299 4.51 -7.60 -11.14
CA GLU A 299 5.25 -6.65 -11.99
C GLU A 299 5.39 -5.29 -11.31
N LEU A 300 4.28 -4.75 -10.77
CA LEU A 300 4.30 -3.50 -10.00
C LEU A 300 5.22 -3.60 -8.77
N MET A 301 5.16 -4.72 -8.05
CA MET A 301 6.03 -4.96 -6.89
C MET A 301 7.48 -5.13 -7.31
N THR A 302 7.76 -5.70 -8.47
CA THR A 302 9.13 -5.81 -9.01
C THR A 302 9.69 -4.43 -9.32
N ALA A 303 8.91 -3.56 -9.98
CA ALA A 303 9.28 -2.17 -10.22
C ALA A 303 9.55 -1.40 -8.90
N LEU A 304 8.74 -1.66 -7.86
CA LEU A 304 8.99 -1.15 -6.52
C LEU A 304 10.30 -1.67 -5.92
N GLY A 305 10.59 -2.96 -6.08
CA GLY A 305 11.85 -3.58 -5.65
C GLY A 305 13.07 -2.94 -6.31
N GLU A 306 13.01 -2.63 -7.60
CA GLU A 306 14.06 -1.92 -8.34
C GLU A 306 14.28 -0.50 -7.82
N GLN A 307 13.21 0.26 -7.56
CA GLN A 307 13.32 1.61 -6.98
C GLN A 307 13.87 1.59 -5.56
N CYS A 308 13.47 0.59 -4.75
CA CYS A 308 14.02 0.37 -3.43
C CYS A 308 15.53 0.07 -3.52
N ALA A 309 15.94 -0.82 -4.42
CA ALA A 309 17.34 -1.19 -4.61
C ALA A 309 18.20 -0.02 -5.08
N LEU A 310 17.69 0.82 -5.99
CA LEU A 310 18.34 2.05 -6.42
C LEU A 310 18.58 3.00 -5.24
N SER A 311 17.56 3.20 -4.41
CA SER A 311 17.58 4.05 -3.22
C SER A 311 18.61 3.57 -2.20
N ILE A 312 18.59 2.26 -1.90
CA ILE A 312 19.52 1.59 -1.00
C ILE A 312 20.96 1.75 -1.47
N ARG A 313 21.21 1.54 -2.76
CA ARG A 313 22.55 1.71 -3.34
C ARG A 313 23.03 3.16 -3.23
N ASN A 314 22.16 4.14 -3.48
CA ASN A 314 22.52 5.55 -3.36
C ASN A 314 22.92 5.89 -1.93
N ALA A 315 22.16 5.43 -0.93
CA ALA A 315 22.49 5.61 0.48
C ALA A 315 23.78 4.88 0.90
N GLN A 316 23.99 3.64 0.43
CA GLN A 316 25.23 2.89 0.67
C GLN A 316 26.47 3.57 0.06
N MET A 317 26.33 4.12 -1.15
CA MET A 317 27.40 4.84 -1.83
C MET A 317 27.74 6.13 -1.10
N TYR A 318 26.72 6.90 -0.69
CA TYR A 318 26.91 8.08 0.15
C TYR A 318 27.62 7.75 1.46
N HIS A 319 27.18 6.73 2.19
CA HIS A 319 27.80 6.33 3.45
C HIS A 319 29.25 5.86 3.27
N THR A 320 29.55 5.19 2.16
CA THR A 320 30.92 4.79 1.81
C THR A 320 31.82 6.00 1.55
N ILE A 321 31.33 6.99 0.81
CA ILE A 321 32.04 8.24 0.55
C ILE A 321 32.26 9.00 1.86
N LYS A 322 31.21 9.13 2.69
CA LYS A 322 31.26 9.81 3.99
C LYS A 322 32.29 9.16 4.92
N ARG A 323 32.29 7.83 5.03
CA ARG A 323 33.28 7.10 5.83
C ARG A 323 34.70 7.36 5.34
N ARG A 324 34.95 7.25 4.03
CA ARG A 324 36.29 7.54 3.46
C ARG A 324 36.72 8.99 3.69
N TYR A 325 35.79 9.94 3.60
CA TYR A 325 36.08 11.33 3.91
C TYR A 325 36.47 11.49 5.39
N GLN A 326 35.74 10.84 6.30
CA GLN A 326 36.05 10.86 7.73
C GLN A 326 37.40 10.20 8.01
N ASP A 327 37.69 9.04 7.41
CA ASP A 327 38.98 8.36 7.55
C ASP A 327 40.15 9.29 7.15
N VAL A 328 40.01 10.03 6.05
CA VAL A 328 41.01 11.02 5.59
C VAL A 328 41.14 12.20 6.55
N VAL A 329 40.02 12.70 7.09
CA VAL A 329 40.03 13.80 8.07
C VAL A 329 40.71 13.36 9.36
N ASP A 330 40.40 12.16 9.86
CA ASP A 330 40.98 11.61 11.07
C ASP A 330 42.48 11.35 10.89
N GLU A 331 42.90 10.80 9.75
CA GLU A 331 44.33 10.65 9.40
C GLU A 331 45.06 11.99 9.33
N PHE A 332 44.46 13.01 8.70
CA PHE A 332 45.03 14.35 8.63
C PHE A 332 45.15 14.98 10.02
N GLN A 333 44.15 14.81 10.88
CA GLN A 333 44.15 15.35 12.23
C GLN A 333 45.26 14.70 13.09
N VAL A 334 45.42 13.38 13.01
CA VAL A 334 46.54 12.66 13.66
C VAL A 334 47.89 13.15 13.13
N TRP A 335 48.04 13.31 11.81
CA TRP A 335 49.27 13.86 11.21
C TRP A 335 49.56 15.29 11.69
N PHE A 336 48.54 16.15 11.76
CA PHE A 336 48.67 17.54 12.16
C PHE A 336 49.06 17.68 13.64
N GLU A 337 48.46 16.89 14.54
CA GLU A 337 48.83 16.83 15.96
C GLU A 337 50.27 16.34 16.16
N HIS A 338 50.70 15.34 15.37
CA HIS A 338 52.08 14.86 15.36
C HIS A 338 53.07 15.93 14.85
N TYR A 339 52.69 16.71 13.84
CA TYR A 339 53.52 17.78 13.29
C TYR A 339 53.68 18.95 14.27
N GLN A 340 52.64 19.32 15.00
CA GLN A 340 52.72 20.37 16.03
C GLN A 340 53.63 20.00 17.20
N THR A 341 53.80 18.70 17.49
CA THR A 341 54.70 18.21 18.56
C THR A 341 56.18 18.14 18.14
N TYR A 342 56.49 18.24 16.85
CA TYR A 342 57.87 18.25 16.33
C TYR A 342 58.10 19.46 15.40
N PRO A 343 58.41 20.65 15.92
CA PRO A 343 58.72 21.79 15.07
C PRO A 343 60.00 21.49 14.28
N VAL A 344 59.88 21.54 12.95
CA VAL A 344 61.01 21.47 12.02
C VAL A 344 62.02 22.52 12.44
N ARG A 345 63.22 22.10 12.88
CA ARG A 345 64.34 23.03 13.07
C ARG A 345 64.57 23.73 11.74
N LYS A 346 64.37 25.06 11.70
CA LYS A 346 64.79 25.88 10.56
C LYS A 346 66.26 25.56 10.32
N ASN A 347 66.56 24.97 9.16
CA ASN A 347 67.93 24.90 8.68
C ASN A 347 68.34 26.34 8.35
N ASP A 348 69.18 26.90 9.21
CA ASP A 348 69.95 28.09 8.90
C ASP A 348 70.94 27.71 7.80
N HIS A 349 70.62 28.06 6.56
CA HIS A 349 71.59 28.08 5.47
C HIS A 349 72.52 29.27 5.69
N ILE A 350 73.79 28.97 5.99
CA ILE A 350 74.95 29.87 5.79
C ILE A 350 75.52 29.60 4.40
#